data_AF-A0A127T083-F1
#
_entry.id   AF-A0A127T083-F1
#
_cell.length_a   1.000
_cell.length_b   1.000
_cell.length_c   1.000
_cell.angle_alpha   90.00
_cell.angle_beta   90.00
_cell.angle_gamma   90.00
#
_symmetry.space_group_name_H-M   'P 1'
#
loop_
_entity.id
_entity.type
_entity.pdbx_description
1 polymer ?
#
loop_
_entity_poly.entity_id
_entity_poly.type
_entity_poly.pdbx_seq_one_letter_code
_entity_poly.pdbx_strand_id
1 'polypeptide(L)'
;KFHVALAVLDKMDKQSISLDSIVSIKASQMLPNTYSPLRKKFPDQDFTITLRELMQYSISQSDNNACDILIEYAGGIKHINDYIRRLGIDSFNLSETEDDMHSSFEAVYRNWSTPSAMAQLLRTADEKELFSNKELKDFLWQTMIDTETG
;
A
#
# COMPACT_ATOMS: atom_id res chain seq x y z
N LYS A 1 -2.59 2.95 3.73
CA LYS A 1 -1.54 1.98 3.34
C LYS A 1 -2.00 0.50 3.37
N PHE A 2 -2.64 -0.02 4.43
CA PHE A 2 -3.17 -1.41 4.44
C PHE A 2 -4.10 -1.76 3.24
N HIS A 3 -5.06 -0.89 2.91
CA HIS A 3 -5.92 -1.06 1.72
C HIS A 3 -5.12 -1.21 0.42
N VAL A 4 -4.03 -0.44 0.27
CA VAL A 4 -3.12 -0.49 -0.88
C VAL A 4 -2.43 -1.85 -0.92
N ALA A 5 -1.92 -2.33 0.22
CA ALA A 5 -1.27 -3.63 0.33
C ALA A 5 -2.16 -4.78 -0.14
N LEU A 6 -3.44 -4.79 0.28
CA LEU A 6 -4.39 -5.82 -0.15
C LEU A 6 -4.59 -5.82 -1.67
N ALA A 7 -4.70 -4.65 -2.30
CA ALA A 7 -4.88 -4.54 -3.74
C ALA A 7 -3.61 -4.94 -4.53
N VAL A 8 -2.43 -4.57 -4.02
CA VAL A 8 -1.14 -4.98 -4.59
C VAL A 8 -1.00 -6.49 -4.56
N LEU A 9 -1.27 -7.13 -3.41
CA LEU A 9 -1.18 -8.57 -3.25
C LEU A 9 -2.21 -9.32 -4.11
N ASP A 10 -3.45 -8.81 -4.23
CA ASP A 10 -4.47 -9.36 -5.15
C ASP A 10 -4.00 -9.32 -6.61
N LYS A 11 -3.41 -8.20 -7.05
CA LYS A 11 -2.81 -8.10 -8.38
C LYS A 11 -1.68 -9.11 -8.56
N MET A 12 -0.79 -9.23 -7.57
CA MET A 12 0.35 -10.15 -7.63
C MET A 12 -0.10 -11.61 -7.70
N ASP A 13 -1.08 -12.01 -6.89
CA ASP A 13 -1.67 -13.34 -6.91
C ASP A 13 -2.24 -13.68 -8.29
N LYS A 14 -3.10 -12.80 -8.82
CA LYS A 14 -3.76 -12.99 -10.14
C LYS A 14 -2.80 -13.02 -11.31
N GLN A 15 -1.66 -12.34 -11.21
CA GLN A 15 -0.65 -12.27 -12.25
C GLN A 15 0.54 -13.21 -11.99
N SER A 16 0.48 -14.01 -10.92
CA SER A 16 1.55 -14.92 -10.49
C SER A 16 2.91 -14.21 -10.34
N ILE A 17 2.90 -12.99 -9.81
CA ILE A 17 4.08 -12.17 -9.56
C ILE A 17 4.65 -12.51 -8.18
N SER A 18 5.94 -12.84 -8.13
CA SER A 18 6.64 -13.11 -6.87
C SER A 18 6.88 -11.84 -6.06
N LEU A 19 6.85 -11.95 -4.73
CA LEU A 19 7.30 -10.91 -3.78
C LEU A 19 8.74 -10.45 -4.05
N ASP A 20 9.58 -11.35 -4.57
CA ASP A 20 10.99 -11.05 -4.86
C ASP A 20 11.18 -10.45 -6.27
N SER A 21 10.08 -10.15 -6.97
CA SER A 21 10.14 -9.46 -8.26
C SER A 21 10.72 -8.05 -8.07
N ILE A 22 11.70 -7.73 -8.92
CA ILE A 22 12.43 -6.46 -8.83
C ILE A 22 11.70 -5.38 -9.63
N VAL A 23 11.54 -4.22 -9.01
CA VAL A 23 11.05 -3.00 -9.67
C VAL A 23 12.17 -1.95 -9.72
N SER A 24 12.23 -1.22 -10.82
CA SER A 24 13.12 -0.08 -10.98
C SER A 24 12.39 1.19 -10.52
N ILE A 25 13.00 1.91 -9.59
CA ILE A 25 12.48 3.16 -9.05
C ILE A 25 13.36 4.30 -9.54
N LYS A 26 12.72 5.30 -10.16
CA LYS A 26 13.40 6.52 -10.59
C LYS A 26 13.57 7.49 -9.43
N ALA A 27 14.68 8.22 -9.44
CA ALA A 27 14.91 9.29 -8.46
C ALA A 27 13.74 10.29 -8.41
N SER A 28 13.12 10.56 -9.56
CA SER A 28 11.97 11.46 -9.66
C SER A 28 10.68 10.95 -8.98
N GLN A 29 10.60 9.66 -8.67
CA GLN A 29 9.49 9.08 -7.89
C GLN A 29 9.70 9.21 -6.38
N MET A 30 10.90 9.61 -5.93
CA MET A 30 11.22 9.84 -4.53
C MET A 30 11.05 11.32 -4.19
N LEU A 31 9.80 11.74 -3.98
CA LEU A 31 9.47 13.14 -3.72
C LEU A 31 10.15 13.64 -2.43
N PRO A 32 10.71 14.86 -2.44
CA PRO A 32 11.22 15.52 -1.24
C PRO A 32 10.07 16.02 -0.36
N ASN A 33 10.38 16.52 0.84
CA ASN A 33 9.43 17.16 1.78
C ASN A 33 8.29 16.28 2.30
N THR A 34 8.32 14.98 2.05
CA THR A 34 7.41 14.00 2.64
C THR A 34 8.15 13.02 3.55
N TYR A 35 7.42 12.28 4.38
CA TYR A 35 8.01 11.26 5.23
C TYR A 35 8.33 10.01 4.39
N SER A 36 9.62 9.78 4.14
CA SER A 36 10.09 8.62 3.37
C SER A 36 11.47 8.12 3.85
N PRO A 37 11.52 7.13 4.75
CA PRO A 37 12.74 6.39 5.08
C PRO A 37 13.45 5.79 3.86
N LEU A 38 12.71 5.33 2.85
CA LEU A 38 13.25 4.76 1.61
C LEU A 38 14.06 5.80 0.82
N ARG A 39 13.54 7.03 0.69
CA ARG A 39 14.29 8.14 0.06
C ARG A 39 15.58 8.46 0.82
N LYS A 40 15.58 8.37 2.16
CA LYS A 40 16.82 8.58 2.95
C LYS A 40 17.87 7.50 2.68
N LYS A 41 17.46 6.26 2.43
CA LYS A 41 18.36 5.14 2.10
C LYS A 41 18.94 5.26 0.68
N PHE A 42 18.16 5.76 -0.27
CA PHE A 42 18.58 5.93 -1.66
C PHE A 42 18.36 7.39 -2.13
N PRO A 43 19.19 8.34 -1.68
CA PRO A 43 19.00 9.74 -2.00
C PRO A 43 19.36 10.05 -3.46
N ASP A 44 18.47 10.74 -4.17
CA ASP A 44 18.68 11.39 -5.47
C ASP A 44 19.30 10.51 -6.57
N GLN A 45 19.00 9.20 -6.55
CA GLN A 45 19.48 8.23 -7.53
C GLN A 45 18.39 7.24 -7.95
N ASP A 46 18.53 6.69 -9.16
CA ASP A 46 17.75 5.53 -9.60
C ASP A 46 18.24 4.29 -8.84
N PHE A 47 17.31 3.42 -8.45
CA PHE A 47 17.66 2.17 -7.77
C PHE A 47 16.66 1.06 -8.11
N THR A 48 17.01 -0.17 -7.73
CA THR A 48 16.12 -1.33 -7.82
C THR A 48 15.81 -1.87 -6.45
N ILE A 49 14.59 -2.33 -6.23
CA ILE A 49 14.13 -2.89 -4.97
C ILE A 49 13.13 -4.01 -5.26
N THR A 50 13.01 -4.99 -4.36
CA THR A 50 11.96 -6.01 -4.48
C THR A 50 10.59 -5.43 -4.13
N LEU A 51 9.51 -6.01 -4.67
CA LEU A 51 8.15 -5.68 -4.24
C LEU A 51 7.96 -5.93 -2.74
N ARG A 52 8.57 -7.00 -2.21
CA ARG A 52 8.62 -7.33 -0.78
C ARG A 52 9.12 -6.15 0.06
N GLU A 53 10.32 -5.67 -0.22
CA GLU A 53 10.92 -4.57 0.53
C GLU A 53 10.14 -3.27 0.34
N LEU A 54 9.68 -2.97 -0.88
CA LEU A 54 8.89 -1.76 -1.14
C LEU A 54 7.59 -1.75 -0.32
N MET A 55 6.89 -2.89 -0.24
CA MET A 55 5.70 -3.06 0.59
C MET A 55 6.02 -2.96 2.08
N GLN A 56 7.14 -3.50 2.55
CA GLN A 56 7.58 -3.35 3.95
C GLN A 56 7.85 -1.89 4.31
N TYR A 57 8.49 -1.11 3.43
CA TYR A 57 8.65 0.33 3.64
C TYR A 57 7.31 1.04 3.76
N SER A 58 6.36 0.74 2.87
CA SER A 58 5.01 1.34 2.93
C SER A 58 4.24 0.93 4.19
N ILE A 59 4.24 -0.34 4.56
CA ILE A 59 3.36 -0.84 5.64
C ILE A 59 4.01 -0.65 7.01
N SER A 60 5.20 -1.22 7.24
CA SER A 60 5.83 -1.25 8.57
C SER A 60 6.47 0.07 8.96
N GLN A 61 6.95 0.82 7.97
CA GLN A 61 7.59 2.12 8.18
C GLN A 61 6.73 3.28 7.71
N SER A 62 5.49 3.08 7.28
CA SER A 62 4.58 4.13 6.80
C SER A 62 5.18 5.08 5.75
N ASP A 63 6.08 4.59 4.88
CA ASP A 63 6.77 5.42 3.88
C ASP A 63 5.78 5.94 2.81
N ASN A 64 5.74 7.26 2.63
CA ASN A 64 4.78 7.91 1.73
C ASN A 64 5.13 7.69 0.25
N ASN A 65 6.41 7.81 -0.15
CA ASN A 65 6.81 7.57 -1.53
C ASN A 65 6.60 6.11 -1.92
N ALA A 66 6.91 5.17 -1.03
CA ALA A 66 6.66 3.76 -1.26
C ALA A 66 5.15 3.48 -1.44
N CYS A 67 4.29 4.15 -0.65
CA CYS A 67 2.84 4.05 -0.79
C CYS A 67 2.35 4.52 -2.16
N ASP A 68 2.78 5.69 -2.62
CA ASP A 68 2.32 6.24 -3.91
C ASP A 68 2.81 5.39 -5.09
N ILE A 69 4.05 4.88 -5.03
CA ILE A 69 4.56 3.93 -6.04
C ILE A 69 3.71 2.65 -6.07
N LEU A 70 3.30 2.14 -4.90
CA LEU A 70 2.44 0.96 -4.82
C LEU A 70 1.01 1.23 -5.27
N ILE A 71 0.51 2.46 -5.07
CA ILE A 71 -0.78 2.90 -5.62
C ILE A 71 -0.75 2.83 -7.15
N GLU A 72 0.27 3.43 -7.77
CA GLU A 72 0.45 3.37 -9.23
C GLU A 72 0.64 1.93 -9.72
N TYR A 73 1.47 1.14 -9.02
CA TYR A 73 1.65 -0.27 -9.32
C TYR A 73 0.34 -1.05 -9.28
N ALA A 74 -0.57 -0.77 -8.34
CA ALA A 74 -1.88 -1.42 -8.23
C ALA A 74 -2.87 -0.97 -9.32
N GLY A 75 -2.57 0.10 -10.07
CA GLY A 75 -3.47 0.67 -11.09
C GLY A 75 -4.20 1.94 -10.65
N GLY A 76 -3.68 2.64 -9.65
CA GLY A 76 -4.16 3.93 -9.16
C GLY A 76 -5.16 3.85 -8.01
N ILE A 77 -5.37 4.98 -7.32
CA ILE A 77 -6.16 5.04 -6.08
C ILE A 77 -7.62 4.61 -6.29
N LYS A 78 -8.20 4.94 -7.45
CA LYS A 78 -9.55 4.50 -7.83
C LYS A 78 -9.64 2.98 -7.93
N HIS A 79 -8.63 2.32 -8.50
CA HIS A 79 -8.61 0.86 -8.60
C HIS A 79 -8.63 0.21 -7.21
N ILE A 80 -7.86 0.76 -6.28
CA ILE A 80 -7.79 0.29 -4.89
C ILE A 80 -9.14 0.49 -4.18
N ASN A 81 -9.74 1.68 -4.31
CA ASN A 81 -11.09 1.94 -3.78
C ASN A 81 -12.10 0.91 -4.31
N ASP A 82 -12.12 0.67 -5.63
CA ASP A 82 -13.06 -0.27 -6.24
C ASP A 82 -12.77 -1.71 -5.81
N TYR A 83 -11.51 -2.08 -5.60
CA TYR A 83 -11.11 -3.38 -5.07
C TYR A 83 -11.68 -3.61 -3.67
N ILE A 84 -11.50 -2.66 -2.75
CA ILE A 84 -12.00 -2.79 -1.38
C ILE A 84 -13.55 -2.86 -1.35
N ARG A 85 -14.24 -2.12 -2.24
CA ARG A 85 -15.69 -2.26 -2.42
C ARG A 85 -16.11 -3.65 -2.88
N ARG A 86 -15.36 -4.27 -3.79
CA ARG A 86 -15.62 -5.66 -4.22
C ARG A 86 -15.48 -6.69 -3.10
N LEU A 87 -14.75 -6.37 -2.02
CA LEU A 87 -14.69 -7.21 -0.82
C LEU A 87 -15.94 -7.09 0.08
N GLY A 88 -16.88 -6.20 -0.27
CA GLY A 88 -18.12 -5.95 0.47
C GLY A 88 -18.00 -4.88 1.56
N ILE A 89 -17.00 -4.00 1.46
CA ILE A 89 -16.80 -2.88 2.39
C ILE A 89 -17.27 -1.60 1.71
N ASP A 90 -18.18 -0.84 2.31
CA ASP A 90 -18.77 0.33 1.63
C ASP A 90 -18.59 1.67 2.35
N SER A 91 -18.47 1.66 3.69
CA SER A 91 -18.39 2.87 4.53
C SER A 91 -16.95 3.39 4.66
N PHE A 92 -16.35 3.69 3.51
CA PHE A 92 -15.03 4.29 3.38
C PHE A 92 -14.93 5.03 2.03
N ASN A 93 -13.90 5.86 1.87
CA ASN A 93 -13.51 6.45 0.60
C ASN A 93 -11.99 6.54 0.50
N LEU A 94 -11.45 6.19 -0.67
CA LEU A 94 -10.06 6.44 -1.05
C LEU A 94 -10.04 7.16 -2.39
N SER A 95 -9.60 8.42 -2.39
CA SER A 95 -9.52 9.26 -3.61
C SER A 95 -8.20 10.00 -3.77
N GLU A 96 -7.37 10.08 -2.73
CA GLU A 96 -6.15 10.87 -2.73
C GLU A 96 -4.91 9.99 -2.50
N THR A 97 -3.80 10.31 -3.16
CA THR A 97 -2.45 9.80 -2.87
C THR A 97 -1.81 10.52 -1.69
N GLU A 98 -0.64 10.08 -1.22
CA GLU A 98 0.11 10.82 -0.19
C GLU A 98 0.57 12.19 -0.71
N ASP A 99 0.94 12.30 -2.00
CA ASP A 99 1.27 13.58 -2.64
C ASP A 99 0.06 14.55 -2.74
N ASP A 100 -1.12 14.04 -3.09
CA ASP A 100 -2.35 14.83 -3.10
C ASP A 100 -2.68 15.38 -1.71
N MET A 101 -2.56 14.52 -0.68
CA MET A 101 -2.77 14.87 0.73
C MET A 101 -1.72 15.85 1.25
N HIS A 102 -0.48 15.77 0.76
CA HIS A 102 0.58 16.72 1.11
C HIS A 102 0.29 18.12 0.53
N SER A 103 -0.30 18.17 -0.66
CA SER A 103 -0.56 19.40 -1.41
C SER A 103 -1.77 20.20 -0.88
N SER A 104 -2.70 19.56 -0.16
CA SER A 104 -3.89 20.23 0.38
C SER A 104 -4.37 19.61 1.69
N PHE A 105 -4.50 20.44 2.73
CA PHE A 105 -5.07 20.01 4.00
C PHE A 105 -6.49 19.43 3.86
N GLU A 106 -7.31 19.95 2.94
CA GLU A 106 -8.67 19.43 2.72
C GLU A 106 -8.67 18.04 2.08
N ALA A 107 -7.61 17.67 1.34
CA ALA A 107 -7.52 16.36 0.71
C ALA A 107 -7.40 15.24 1.75
N VAL A 108 -6.81 15.48 2.92
CA VAL A 108 -6.68 14.47 3.98
C VAL A 108 -8.04 13.93 4.46
N TYR A 109 -9.09 14.76 4.41
CA TYR A 109 -10.44 14.36 4.83
C TYR A 109 -11.21 13.57 3.77
N ARG A 110 -10.71 13.55 2.52
CA ARG A 110 -11.35 12.79 1.44
C ARG A 110 -11.02 11.31 1.55
N ASN A 111 -9.86 10.96 2.10
CA ASN A 111 -9.55 9.59 2.51
C ASN A 111 -10.11 9.33 3.92
N TRP A 112 -11.25 8.65 4.00
CA TRP A 112 -11.92 8.37 5.28
C TRP A 112 -12.43 6.93 5.35
N SER A 113 -12.64 6.44 6.57
CA SER A 113 -13.26 5.14 6.84
C SER A 113 -13.97 5.18 8.17
N THR A 114 -15.12 4.50 8.30
CA THR A 114 -15.72 4.30 9.62
C THR A 114 -14.92 3.25 10.40
N PRO A 115 -14.87 3.32 11.74
CA PRO A 115 -14.23 2.28 12.55
C PRO A 115 -14.78 0.87 12.26
N SER A 116 -16.09 0.76 12.02
CA SER A 116 -16.74 -0.51 11.66
C SER A 116 -16.28 -1.05 10.30
N ALA A 117 -16.10 -0.20 9.28
CA ALA A 117 -15.60 -0.63 7.98
C ALA A 117 -14.16 -1.15 8.07
N MET A 118 -13.30 -0.47 8.84
CA MET A 118 -11.93 -0.93 9.07
C MET A 118 -11.91 -2.28 9.81
N ALA A 119 -12.73 -2.45 10.85
CA ALA A 119 -12.84 -3.74 11.56
C ALA A 119 -13.35 -4.87 10.66
N GLN A 120 -14.33 -4.59 9.79
CA GLN A 120 -14.83 -5.56 8.81
C GLN A 120 -13.78 -5.94 7.77
N LEU A 121 -12.97 -4.97 7.32
CA LEU A 121 -11.90 -5.24 6.36
C LEU A 121 -10.78 -6.08 6.98
N LEU A 122 -10.36 -5.78 8.22
CA LEU A 122 -9.37 -6.59 8.95
C LEU A 122 -9.87 -8.03 9.12
N ARG A 123 -11.11 -8.20 9.57
CA ARG A 123 -11.76 -9.52 9.67
C ARG A 123 -11.80 -10.23 8.33
N THR A 124 -12.13 -9.51 7.25
CA THR A 124 -12.18 -10.08 5.90
C THR A 124 -10.81 -10.58 5.44
N ALA A 125 -9.74 -9.82 5.70
CA ALA A 125 -8.37 -10.24 5.39
C ALA A 125 -7.91 -11.45 6.22
N ASP A 126 -8.41 -11.57 7.45
CA ASP A 126 -8.04 -12.65 8.37
C ASP A 126 -8.84 -13.94 8.12
N GLU A 127 -10.14 -13.85 7.94
CA GLU A 127 -11.03 -15.02 7.87
C GLU A 127 -11.19 -15.56 6.44
N LYS A 128 -11.09 -14.73 5.40
CA LYS A 128 -11.26 -15.16 4.01
C LYS A 128 -9.95 -15.55 3.35
N GLU A 129 -10.04 -16.42 2.35
CA GLU A 129 -8.95 -16.70 1.41
C GLU A 129 -8.98 -15.65 0.29
N LEU A 130 -8.33 -14.50 0.53
CA LEU A 130 -8.23 -13.42 -0.46
C LEU A 130 -7.21 -13.68 -1.57
N PHE A 131 -6.20 -14.50 -1.28
CA PHE A 131 -5.11 -14.84 -2.20
C PHE A 131 -5.00 -16.36 -2.31
N SER A 132 -4.76 -16.86 -3.51
CA SER A 132 -4.51 -18.29 -3.75
C SER A 132 -3.16 -18.74 -3.17
N ASN A 133 -2.15 -17.86 -3.19
CA ASN A 133 -0.86 -18.09 -2.57
C ASN A 133 -0.86 -17.66 -1.09
N LYS A 134 -0.74 -18.65 -0.19
CA LYS A 134 -0.69 -18.41 1.27
C LYS A 134 0.48 -17.52 1.70
N GLU A 135 1.60 -17.56 0.98
CA GLU A 135 2.77 -16.72 1.27
C GLU A 135 2.40 -15.23 1.28
N LEU A 136 1.47 -14.80 0.42
CA LEU A 136 1.05 -13.40 0.33
C LEU A 136 0.28 -12.95 1.57
N LYS A 137 -0.54 -13.84 2.15
CA LYS A 137 -1.26 -13.57 3.40
C LYS A 137 -0.30 -13.55 4.59
N ASP A 138 0.60 -14.52 4.66
CA ASP A 138 1.60 -14.60 5.73
C ASP A 138 2.52 -13.38 5.71
N PHE A 139 2.97 -12.96 4.51
CA PHE A 139 3.75 -11.75 4.32
C PHE A 139 3.02 -10.49 4.78
N LEU A 140 1.73 -10.33 4.42
CA LEU A 140 0.93 -9.18 4.85
C LEU A 140 0.88 -9.08 6.38
N TRP A 141 0.54 -10.18 7.04
CA TRP A 141 0.40 -10.18 8.50
C TRP A 141 1.72 -10.00 9.22
N GLN A 142 2.78 -10.69 8.77
CA GLN A 142 4.11 -10.52 9.35
C GLN A 142 4.56 -9.05 9.22
N THR A 143 4.38 -8.45 8.05
CA THR A 143 4.74 -7.05 7.81
C THR A 143 3.95 -6.08 8.70
N MET A 144 2.67 -6.35 8.95
CA MET A 144 1.85 -5.54 9.86
C MET A 144 2.28 -5.70 11.32
N ILE A 145 2.67 -6.91 11.76
CA ILE A 145 3.15 -7.19 13.11
C ILE A 145 4.51 -6.53 13.36
N ASP A 146 5.40 -6.54 12.37
CA ASP A 146 6.76 -5.97 12.43
C ASP A 146 6.76 -4.44 12.33
N THR A 147 5.60 -3.79 12.39
CA THR A 147 5.48 -2.33 12.35
C THR A 147 6.08 -1.71 13.61
N GLU A 148 7.10 -0.87 13.44
CA GLU A 148 7.75 -0.13 14.54
C GLU A 148 7.07 1.22 14.84
N THR A 149 6.09 1.60 14.02
CA THR A 149 5.30 2.83 14.16
C THR A 149 3.95 2.51 14.82
N GLY A 150 3.79 2.93 16.09
CA GLY A 150 2.54 2.82 16.86
C GLY A 150 1.75 4.11 16.87
#